data_AF-A0A956DZT8-F1
#
_entry.id   AF-A0A956DZT8-F1
#
_cell.length_a   1.000
_cell.length_b   1.000
_cell.length_c   1.000
_cell.angle_alpha   90.00
_cell.angle_beta   90.00
_cell.angle_gamma   90.00
#
_symmetry.space_group_name_H-M   'P 1'
#
loop_
_entity.id
_entity.type
_entity.pdbx_description
1 polymer ?
#
loop_
_entity_poly.entity_id
_entity_poly.type
_entity_poly.pdbx_seq_one_letter_code
_entity_poly.pdbx_strand_id
1 'polypeptide(L)'
;MTARIVGAELERMAAESSPETRSIIVELEAPAPRVELETSGGAARLKRVVARAVDERETLKQRLAEASAFLEDLVGRPPVVLEAAHAVVTRVTGAQLRVVAAQRFAREIRENKVRG
;
A
#
# COMPACT_ATOMS: atom_id res chain seq x y z
N MET A 1 7.73 1.31 11.77
CA MET A 1 6.60 0.38 11.56
C MET A 1 6.92 -0.38 10.29
N THR A 2 6.90 -1.71 10.31
CA THR A 2 7.16 -2.56 9.14
C THR A 2 5.84 -2.98 8.52
N ALA A 3 5.78 -3.00 7.19
CA ALA A 3 4.60 -3.45 6.46
C ALA A 3 4.30 -4.92 6.75
N ARG A 4 3.02 -5.28 6.72
CA ARG A 4 2.60 -6.68 6.77
C ARG A 4 2.82 -7.33 5.41
N ILE A 5 3.67 -8.34 5.33
CA ILE A 5 3.75 -9.20 4.14
C ILE A 5 2.66 -10.26 4.26
N VAL A 6 1.88 -10.46 3.20
CA VAL A 6 0.76 -11.41 3.17
C VAL A 6 1.05 -12.50 2.16
N GLY A 7 1.19 -13.72 2.66
CA GLY A 7 1.41 -14.94 1.88
C GLY A 7 2.74 -15.59 2.20
N ALA A 8 2.70 -16.90 2.50
CA ALA A 8 3.86 -17.66 2.96
C ALA A 8 5.02 -17.68 1.94
N GLU A 9 4.71 -17.64 0.63
CA GLU A 9 5.75 -17.58 -0.41
C GLU A 9 6.51 -16.26 -0.38
N LEU A 10 5.81 -15.13 -0.24
CA LEU A 10 6.46 -13.81 -0.16
C LEU A 10 7.25 -13.64 1.14
N GLU A 11 6.72 -14.13 2.26
CA GLU A 11 7.44 -14.14 3.54
C GLU A 11 8.73 -14.95 3.43
N ARG A 12 8.66 -16.14 2.81
CA ARG A 12 9.83 -16.98 2.55
C ARG A 12 10.83 -16.30 1.62
N MET A 13 10.35 -15.73 0.52
CA MET A 13 11.16 -15.00 -0.45
C MET A 13 11.94 -13.86 0.23
N ALA A 14 11.26 -13.09 1.10
CA ALA A 14 11.88 -12.04 1.89
C ALA A 14 12.94 -12.59 2.86
N ALA A 15 12.61 -13.65 3.61
CA ALA A 15 13.52 -14.25 4.59
C ALA A 15 14.79 -14.82 3.96
N GLU A 16 14.64 -15.54 2.85
CA GLU A 16 15.73 -16.21 2.14
C GLU A 16 16.53 -15.28 1.21
N SER A 17 16.12 -14.02 1.05
CA SER A 17 16.74 -13.10 0.10
C SER A 17 16.74 -13.63 -1.34
N SER A 18 15.70 -14.39 -1.71
CA SER A 18 15.66 -15.11 -2.99
C SER A 18 15.91 -14.17 -4.19
N PRO A 19 16.71 -14.59 -5.18
CA PRO A 19 16.92 -13.83 -6.42
C PRO A 19 15.71 -13.88 -7.36
N GLU A 20 14.73 -14.74 -7.09
CA GLU A 20 13.50 -14.81 -7.87
C GLU A 20 12.73 -13.49 -7.81
N THR A 21 12.22 -13.06 -8.95
CA THR A 21 11.43 -11.83 -9.05
C THR A 21 9.94 -12.14 -9.03
N ARG A 22 9.19 -11.52 -8.12
CA ARG A 22 7.72 -11.66 -8.03
C ARG A 22 7.02 -10.33 -8.15
N SER A 23 5.86 -10.34 -8.79
CA SER A 23 4.97 -9.18 -8.90
C SER A 23 4.22 -9.00 -7.59
N ILE A 24 4.31 -7.82 -6.99
CA ILE A 24 3.68 -7.49 -5.71
C ILE A 24 2.78 -6.27 -5.85
N ILE A 25 1.79 -6.18 -4.98
CA ILE A 25 0.96 -5.01 -4.72
C ILE A 25 1.36 -4.49 -3.35
N VAL A 26 1.79 -3.23 -3.28
CA VAL A 26 2.07 -2.52 -2.04
C VAL A 26 0.93 -1.57 -1.77
N GLU A 27 0.14 -1.85 -0.75
CA GLU A 27 -0.91 -0.95 -0.28
C GLU A 27 -0.31 0.09 0.65
N LEU A 28 -0.60 1.36 0.38
CA LEU A 28 -0.09 2.46 1.16
C LEU A 28 -0.92 2.69 2.42
N GLU A 29 -0.25 3.22 3.44
CA GLU A 29 -0.94 3.73 4.61
C GLU A 29 -1.72 5.00 4.22
N ALA A 30 -3.03 4.84 4.06
CA ALA A 30 -3.98 5.92 3.82
C ALA A 30 -4.80 6.20 5.08
N PRO A 31 -5.10 7.48 5.39
CA PRO A 31 -6.00 7.80 6.48
C PRO A 31 -7.37 7.16 6.24
N ALA A 32 -7.93 6.57 7.30
CA ALA A 32 -9.26 5.98 7.27
C ALA A 32 -10.30 7.07 6.97
N PRO A 33 -11.35 6.75 6.18
CA PRO A 33 -12.43 7.70 5.93
C PRO A 33 -13.08 8.11 7.26
N ARG A 34 -13.17 9.41 7.53
CA ARG A 34 -13.89 9.92 8.71
C ARG A 34 -15.39 9.87 8.45
N VAL A 35 -16.11 9.15 9.29
CA VAL A 35 -17.56 9.02 9.22
C VAL A 35 -18.16 9.77 10.40
N GLU A 36 -18.99 10.78 10.12
CA GLU A 36 -19.81 11.41 11.15
C GLU A 36 -21.05 10.55 11.38
N LEU A 37 -21.16 9.99 12.58
CA LEU A 37 -22.33 9.24 13.03
C LEU A 37 -23.22 10.18 13.86
N GLU A 38 -24.53 10.13 13.63
CA GLU A 38 -25.51 10.73 14.53
C GLU A 38 -26.06 9.63 15.43
N THR A 39 -25.93 9.80 16.75
CA THR A 39 -26.53 8.92 17.74
C THR A 39 -27.85 9.53 18.20
N SER A 40 -28.96 8.89 17.83
CA SER A 40 -30.30 9.26 18.29
C SER A 40 -30.95 8.04 18.93
N GLY A 41 -31.33 8.14 20.21
CA GLY A 41 -32.11 7.09 20.91
C GLY A 41 -31.41 5.73 21.05
N GLY A 42 -30.08 5.67 21.11
CA GLY A 42 -29.31 4.42 21.27
C GLY A 42 -28.94 3.70 19.98
N ALA A 43 -29.39 4.18 18.82
CA ALA A 43 -28.95 3.71 17.50
C ALA A 43 -28.01 4.73 16.84
N ALA A 44 -26.84 4.29 16.39
CA ALA A 44 -25.95 5.10 15.56
C ALA A 44 -26.40 5.00 14.10
N ARG A 45 -26.76 6.13 13.49
CA ARG A 45 -27.01 6.24 12.05
C ARG A 45 -25.92 7.07 11.39
N LEU A 46 -25.58 6.68 10.17
CA LEU A 46 -24.56 7.34 9.37
C LEU A 46 -25.11 8.71 8.93
N LYS A 47 -24.58 9.80 9.49
CA LYS A 47 -25.05 11.16 9.19
C LYS A 47 -24.44 11.67 7.90
N ARG A 48 -23.12 11.51 7.78
CA ARG A 48 -22.35 11.97 6.62
C ARG A 48 -21.02 11.24 6.56
N VAL A 49 -20.65 10.74 5.38
CA VAL A 49 -19.24 10.47 5.09
C VAL A 49 -18.60 11.83 4.88
N VAL A 50 -17.68 12.23 5.76
CA VAL A 50 -16.92 13.46 5.52
C VAL A 50 -16.06 13.15 4.30
N ALA A 51 -16.45 13.69 3.14
CA ALA A 51 -15.63 13.62 1.94
C ALA A 51 -14.23 14.07 2.33
N ARG A 52 -13.21 13.24 2.02
CA ARG A 52 -11.80 13.53 2.34
C ARG A 52 -11.55 15.01 2.12
N ALA A 53 -11.13 15.72 3.15
CA ALA A 53 -10.73 17.11 3.02
C ALA A 53 -9.72 17.21 1.86
N VAL A 54 -9.71 18.31 1.11
CA VAL A 54 -8.79 18.51 -0.03
C VAL A 54 -7.35 18.15 0.36
N ASP A 55 -6.96 18.48 1.59
CA ASP A 55 -5.67 18.18 2.19
C ASP A 55 -5.37 16.66 2.30
N GLU A 56 -6.37 15.83 2.60
CA GLU A 56 -6.19 14.37 2.69
C GLU A 56 -5.97 13.74 1.31
N ARG A 57 -6.57 14.29 0.25
CA ARG A 57 -6.33 13.85 -1.13
C ARG A 57 -4.93 14.22 -1.60
N GLU A 58 -4.49 15.44 -1.32
CA GLU A 58 -3.14 15.89 -1.68
C GLU A 58 -2.06 15.14 -0.90
N THR A 59 -2.27 14.90 0.39
CA THR A 59 -1.37 14.06 1.22
C THR A 59 -1.22 12.66 0.63
N LEU A 60 -2.32 12.07 0.17
CA LEU A 60 -2.31 10.74 -0.42
C LEU A 60 -1.59 10.71 -1.78
N LYS A 61 -1.81 11.71 -2.65
CA LYS A 61 -1.07 11.86 -3.91
C LYS A 61 0.43 11.97 -3.66
N GLN A 62 0.83 12.77 -2.66
CA GLN A 62 2.24 12.90 -2.28
C GLN A 62 2.82 11.56 -1.84
N ARG A 63 2.09 10.78 -1.01
CA ARG A 63 2.52 9.43 -0.61
C ARG A 63 2.63 8.46 -1.78
N LEU A 64 1.69 8.52 -2.73
CA LEU A 64 1.76 7.71 -3.95
C LEU A 64 2.97 8.09 -4.80
N ALA A 65 3.26 9.39 -4.94
CA ALA A 65 4.43 9.86 -5.67
C ALA A 65 5.74 9.44 -4.99
N GLU A 66 5.82 9.58 -3.66
CA GLU A 66 6.98 9.15 -2.86
C GLU A 66 7.23 7.65 -2.99
N ALA A 67 6.18 6.83 -2.79
CA ALA A 67 6.28 5.39 -2.94
C ALA A 67 6.65 4.99 -4.38
N SER A 68 6.09 5.67 -5.39
CA SER A 68 6.39 5.42 -6.80
C SER A 68 7.86 5.70 -7.11
N ALA A 69 8.36 6.88 -6.71
CA ALA A 69 9.73 7.29 -6.96
C ALA A 69 10.74 6.38 -6.23
N PHE A 70 10.45 6.03 -4.97
CA PHE A 70 11.27 5.09 -4.22
C PHE A 70 11.34 3.71 -4.90
N LEU A 71 10.19 3.18 -5.32
CA LEU A 71 10.17 1.88 -5.98
C LEU A 71 10.88 1.94 -7.33
N GLU A 72 10.69 3.02 -8.10
CA GLU A 72 11.40 3.22 -9.36
C GLU A 72 12.92 3.20 -9.20
N ASP A 73 13.44 3.89 -8.19
CA ASP A 73 14.87 3.86 -7.85
C ASP A 73 15.34 2.45 -7.43
N LEU A 74 14.55 1.77 -6.58
CA LEU A 74 14.90 0.46 -6.05
C LEU A 74 14.91 -0.67 -7.10
N VAL A 75 13.97 -0.65 -8.05
CA VAL A 75 13.85 -1.70 -9.10
C VAL A 75 14.34 -1.25 -10.48
N GLY A 76 14.69 0.03 -10.65
CA GLY A 76 15.17 0.59 -11.92
C GLY A 76 14.10 0.73 -13.01
N ARG A 77 12.81 0.72 -12.64
CA ARG A 77 11.68 0.90 -13.57
C ARG A 77 10.46 1.49 -12.88
N PRO A 78 9.64 2.29 -13.59
CA PRO A 78 8.45 2.87 -12.99
C PRO A 78 7.45 1.78 -12.57
N PRO A 79 6.90 1.84 -11.34
CA PRO A 79 5.83 0.96 -10.91
C PRO A 79 4.49 1.36 -11.57
N VAL A 80 3.52 0.46 -11.54
CA VAL A 80 2.15 0.77 -11.93
C VAL A 80 1.39 1.32 -10.74
N VAL A 81 0.84 2.52 -10.86
CA VAL A 81 0.08 3.19 -9.80
C VAL A 81 -1.40 2.83 -9.91
N LEU A 82 -1.99 2.35 -8.82
CA LEU A 82 -3.41 2.05 -8.68
C LEU A 82 -4.03 3.09 -7.73
N GLU A 83 -4.34 4.28 -8.24
CA GLU A 83 -4.82 5.41 -7.42
C GLU A 83 -6.06 5.06 -6.60
N ALA A 84 -7.05 4.39 -7.21
CA ALA A 84 -8.30 4.01 -6.55
C ALA A 84 -8.09 3.03 -5.38
N ALA A 85 -7.03 2.23 -5.43
CA ALA A 85 -6.67 1.27 -4.39
C ALA A 85 -5.61 1.83 -3.42
N HIS A 86 -5.11 3.04 -3.64
CA HIS A 86 -3.96 3.61 -2.94
C HIS A 86 -2.77 2.65 -2.90
N ALA A 87 -2.50 2.01 -4.03
CA ALA A 87 -1.51 0.96 -4.12
C ALA A 87 -0.58 1.17 -5.31
N VAL A 88 0.61 0.58 -5.22
CA VAL A 88 1.60 0.54 -6.30
C VAL A 88 2.00 -0.91 -6.57
N VAL A 89 2.13 -1.25 -7.85
CA VAL A 89 2.48 -2.59 -8.32
C VAL A 89 3.86 -2.55 -8.95
N THR A 90 4.72 -3.45 -8.53
CA THR A 90 6.07 -3.62 -9.09
C THR A 90 6.48 -5.07 -9.01
N ARG A 91 7.60 -5.45 -9.65
CA ARG A 91 8.22 -6.75 -9.38
C ARG A 91 9.56 -6.59 -8.69
N VAL A 92 9.75 -7.35 -7.61
CA VAL A 92 10.88 -7.27 -6.69
C VAL A 92 11.49 -8.64 -6.45
N THR A 93 12.77 -8.67 -6.09
CA THR A 93 13.43 -9.82 -5.48
C THR A 93 13.13 -9.93 -3.99
N GLY A 94 13.54 -11.02 -3.34
CA GLY A 94 13.44 -11.16 -1.89
C GLY A 94 14.20 -10.09 -1.10
N ALA A 95 15.40 -9.71 -1.59
CA ALA A 95 16.18 -8.63 -0.99
C ALA A 95 15.47 -7.27 -1.08
N GLN A 96 14.95 -6.93 -2.26
CA GLN A 96 14.16 -5.71 -2.48
C GLN A 96 12.86 -5.73 -1.67
N LEU A 97 12.17 -6.88 -1.58
CA LEU A 97 10.94 -7.02 -0.80
C LEU A 97 11.14 -6.64 0.67
N ARG A 98 12.24 -7.07 1.30
CA ARG A 98 12.58 -6.65 2.67
C ARG A 98 12.76 -5.14 2.79
N VAL A 99 13.44 -4.54 1.82
CA VAL A 99 13.67 -3.09 1.78
C VAL A 99 12.35 -2.34 1.65
N VAL A 100 11.41 -2.81 0.82
CA VAL A 100 10.05 -2.26 0.69
C VAL A 100 9.27 -2.44 1.99
N ALA A 101 9.33 -3.61 2.62
CA ALA A 101 8.60 -3.89 3.86
C ALA A 101 9.07 -3.04 5.06
N ALA A 102 10.30 -2.49 5.00
CA ALA A 102 10.82 -1.58 6.01
C ALA A 102 10.33 -0.12 5.83
N GLN A 103 9.71 0.21 4.69
CA GLN A 103 9.29 1.58 4.40
C GLN A 103 8.04 1.98 5.16
N ARG A 104 8.02 3.22 5.65
CA ARG A 104 6.89 3.76 6.43
C ARG A 104 5.61 3.95 5.61
N PHE A 105 5.73 4.15 4.29
CA PHE A 105 4.56 4.31 3.44
C PHE A 105 3.79 3.00 3.24
N ALA A 106 4.44 1.84 3.45
CA ALA A 106 3.87 0.54 3.16
C ALA A 106 3.09 0.01 4.37
N ARG A 107 1.80 -0.25 4.16
CA ARG A 107 0.92 -0.86 5.17
C ARG A 107 0.89 -2.37 5.01
N GLU A 108 0.63 -2.83 3.79
CA GLU A 108 0.48 -4.24 3.45
C GLU A 108 1.13 -4.52 2.10
N ILE A 109 1.78 -5.68 1.97
CA ILE A 109 2.38 -6.16 0.74
C ILE A 109 1.83 -7.55 0.44
N ARG A 110 1.28 -7.73 -0.75
CA ARG A 110 0.72 -9.02 -1.19
C ARG A 110 1.12 -9.33 -2.62
N GLU A 111 1.01 -10.59 -3.00
CA GLU A 111 1.34 -11.01 -4.35
C GLU A 111 0.29 -10.49 -5.35
N ASN A 112 0.77 -9.98 -6.49
CA ASN A 112 -0.11 -9.63 -7.58
C ASN A 112 -0.46 -10.89 -8.38
N LYS A 113 -1.65 -11.46 -8.11
CA LYS A 113 -2.15 -12.69 -8.73
C LYS A 113 -2.74 -12.49 -10.14
N VAL A 114 -2.66 -11.30 -10.72
CA VAL A 114 -3.07 -11.11 -12.11
C VAL A 114 -2.15 -11.97 -12.98
N ARG A 115 -2.68 -13.08 -13.49
CA ARG A 115 -2.02 -13.93 -14.48
C ARG A 115 -1.67 -13.03 -15.66
N GLY A 116 -0.37 -12.87 -15.92
CA GLY A 116 0.11 -12.34 -17.19
C GLY A 116 -0.30 -13.24 -18.35
#